data_AF-A0A4P5XTV4-F1
#
_entry.id   AF-A0A4P5XTV4-F1
#
_cell.length_a   1.000
_cell.length_b   1.000
_cell.length_c   1.000
_cell.angle_alpha   90.00
_cell.angle_beta   90.00
_cell.angle_gamma   90.00
#
_symmetry.space_group_name_H-M   'P 1'
#
loop_
_entity.id
_entity.type
_entity.pdbx_description
1 polymer ?
#
loop_
_entity_poly.entity_id
_entity_poly.type
_entity_poly.pdbx_seq_one_letter_code
_entity_poly.pdbx_strand_id
1 'polypeptide(L)'
;MAWLIVAPVALGQTSKKASTDIQPGDVTPDTGDKDKTLPAGLIQNRQVLPEMEIDKELYTDGQETEFTRKSKTAFEKALGSGALTDDEKKLIDTGAKYWIYRFTMKKYREEEAPKKEDRPAVGVAKTTTPKERLPDLRKKVLDLVKLYAKTPVAREYLLKQLTERCGELLDNNFVVRQNIILLLGTLSTSYPPPGKQTEPTPYDPAYAVLLKVIKDDKQHEILKVDAIIGLLRICKLGLPLPDANNDKKRAEIAIALVPELARKNTHWWYQARLAECLGAASVTYDPGNKSNPLILQTLAEVVADDQHDFQARIEAAKAIGRLPLDNQLNIAPVVHHIVNLGHQIVQANNANSKKQPWGNYFFTPQPQLGFGLYYAFRSESGSARVPGGKRKPGLLEALPATKEVKDAYEQILLMTLHFIDNPGKQMAETQVKGIQEWLRLRVPANNRITAGSPPLGSKPPEQPASQKGATPASSPAGGSALP
;
A
#
# COMPACT_ATOMS: atom_id res chain seq x y z
N MET A 1 37.38 -6.82 17.02
CA MET A 1 35.98 -7.13 16.64
C MET A 1 35.13 -7.13 17.90
N ALA A 2 34.66 -5.96 18.33
CA ALA A 2 33.83 -5.83 19.53
C ALA A 2 32.35 -5.86 19.12
N TRP A 3 31.62 -6.84 19.65
CA TRP A 3 30.17 -6.93 19.52
C TRP A 3 29.52 -5.93 20.49
N LEU A 4 28.81 -4.94 19.95
CA LEU A 4 27.95 -4.05 20.74
C LEU A 4 26.59 -4.75 20.93
N ILE A 5 26.42 -5.36 22.10
CA ILE A 5 25.13 -5.84 22.59
C ILE A 5 24.39 -4.63 23.15
N VAL A 6 23.38 -4.16 22.45
CA VAL A 6 22.43 -3.18 23.00
C VAL A 6 21.39 -3.95 23.80
N ALA A 7 21.52 -3.91 25.12
CA ALA A 7 20.52 -4.44 26.04
C ALA A 7 19.28 -3.52 26.08
N PRO A 8 18.06 -4.07 26.22
CA PRO A 8 16.85 -3.27 26.36
C PRO A 8 16.81 -2.61 27.75
N VAL A 9 16.83 -1.27 27.80
CA VAL A 9 16.58 -0.50 29.01
C VAL A 9 15.09 -0.56 29.33
N ALA A 10 14.76 -1.24 30.43
CA ALA A 10 13.43 -1.21 31.03
C ALA A 10 13.24 0.14 31.75
N LEU A 11 12.36 0.99 31.24
CA LEU A 11 11.94 2.21 31.93
C LEU A 11 10.87 1.86 32.98
N GLY A 12 11.36 1.59 34.20
CA GLY A 12 10.53 1.57 35.40
C GLY A 12 10.15 2.98 35.82
N GLN A 13 8.84 3.27 35.86
CA GLN A 13 8.31 4.50 36.44
C GLN A 13 8.44 4.46 37.96
N THR A 14 9.27 5.32 38.52
CA THR A 14 9.07 5.86 39.88
C THR A 14 9.41 7.34 39.86
N SER A 15 8.41 8.21 40.05
CA SER A 15 8.65 9.62 40.36
C SER A 15 7.99 9.92 41.71
N LYS A 16 8.85 10.11 42.72
CA LYS A 16 8.51 10.69 44.00
C LYS A 16 8.47 12.21 43.86
N LYS A 17 7.49 12.80 44.55
CA LYS A 17 7.23 14.21 44.82
C LYS A 17 8.50 15.07 44.96
N ALA A 18 8.49 16.24 44.33
CA ALA A 18 9.04 17.47 44.89
C ALA A 18 8.11 18.63 44.52
N SER A 19 7.62 19.28 45.57
CA SER A 19 6.74 20.45 45.58
C SER A 19 7.59 21.71 45.44
N THR A 20 7.11 22.71 44.71
CA THR A 20 7.35 24.13 45.02
C THR A 20 6.36 25.00 44.26
N ASP A 21 5.77 25.91 45.02
CA ASP A 21 4.66 26.81 44.71
C ASP A 21 4.95 27.80 43.59
N ILE A 22 3.96 28.02 42.71
CA ILE A 22 3.60 29.33 42.18
C ILE A 22 2.07 29.36 42.04
N GLN A 23 1.39 30.16 42.86
CA GLN A 23 -0.03 30.51 42.69
C GLN A 23 -0.22 31.43 41.48
N PRO A 24 -1.31 31.24 40.74
CA PRO A 24 -2.07 32.39 40.25
C PRO A 24 -3.58 32.24 40.48
N GLY A 25 -4.15 33.22 41.18
CA GLY A 25 -5.43 33.86 40.88
C GLY A 25 -6.68 32.98 40.84
N ASP A 26 -7.56 33.22 41.81
CA ASP A 26 -8.96 32.78 41.84
C ASP A 26 -9.65 32.87 40.46
N VAL A 27 -9.94 31.71 39.88
CA VAL A 27 -11.07 31.53 38.97
C VAL A 27 -11.84 30.32 39.51
N THR A 28 -12.93 30.60 40.19
CA THR A 28 -13.94 29.61 40.55
C THR A 28 -14.37 28.86 39.29
N PRO A 29 -14.42 27.51 39.28
CA PRO A 29 -14.99 26.80 38.16
C PRO A 29 -16.49 27.04 38.18
N ASP A 30 -16.97 27.84 37.22
CA ASP A 30 -18.37 27.89 36.86
C ASP A 30 -18.82 26.48 36.51
N THR A 31 -19.68 25.91 37.35
CA THR A 31 -20.38 24.64 37.18
C THR A 31 -21.48 24.78 36.11
N GLY A 32 -21.08 25.26 34.94
CA GLY A 32 -21.92 25.45 33.76
C GLY A 32 -21.70 24.30 32.78
N ASP A 33 -22.64 23.36 32.83
CA ASP A 33 -23.13 22.51 31.75
C ASP A 33 -22.31 22.50 30.42
N LYS A 34 -21.62 21.39 30.14
CA LYS A 34 -20.91 21.18 28.86
C LYS A 34 -21.31 19.90 28.17
N ASP A 35 -22.62 19.66 28.07
CA ASP A 35 -23.21 19.06 26.86
C ASP A 35 -23.24 20.10 25.72
N LYS A 36 -22.05 20.62 25.35
CA LYS A 36 -21.89 21.44 24.14
C LYS A 36 -21.94 20.51 22.93
N THR A 37 -23.13 20.01 22.64
CA THR A 37 -23.50 19.68 21.27
C THR A 37 -23.24 20.93 20.42
N LEU A 38 -22.65 20.73 19.23
CA LEU A 38 -22.38 21.83 18.31
C LEU A 38 -23.69 22.59 18.06
N PRO A 39 -23.68 23.95 18.01
CA PRO A 39 -24.88 24.75 17.76
C PRO A 39 -25.70 24.16 16.62
N ALA A 40 -26.99 23.96 16.84
CA ALA A 40 -27.93 23.46 15.83
C ALA A 40 -27.83 24.38 14.59
N GLY A 41 -27.22 23.88 13.52
CA GLY A 41 -26.86 24.65 12.31
C GLY A 41 -25.40 24.49 11.86
N LEU A 42 -24.47 24.09 12.74
CA LEU A 42 -23.07 23.79 12.36
C LEU A 42 -22.84 22.33 11.95
N ILE A 43 -23.80 21.45 12.21
CA ILE A 43 -23.83 20.10 11.64
C ILE A 43 -24.38 20.24 10.22
N GLN A 44 -23.53 20.61 9.26
CA GLN A 44 -23.89 20.47 7.86
C GLN A 44 -24.20 19.00 7.60
N ASN A 45 -25.40 18.71 7.09
CA ASN A 45 -25.68 17.37 6.56
C ASN A 45 -24.59 17.06 5.54
N ARG A 46 -23.80 16.02 5.82
CA ARG A 46 -22.69 15.61 4.94
C ARG A 46 -23.29 15.36 3.57
N GLN A 47 -23.03 16.26 2.62
CA GLN A 47 -23.44 16.03 1.25
C GLN A 47 -22.62 14.88 0.71
N VAL A 48 -23.34 13.87 0.26
CA VAL A 48 -22.76 12.76 -0.46
C VAL A 48 -22.24 13.28 -1.78
N LEU A 49 -20.95 13.08 -2.05
CA LEU A 49 -20.42 13.34 -3.38
C LEU A 49 -21.06 12.35 -4.37
N PRO A 50 -21.48 12.79 -5.58
CA PRO A 50 -22.14 11.91 -6.56
C PRO A 50 -21.38 10.61 -6.86
N GLU A 51 -20.05 10.65 -6.82
CA GLU A 51 -19.16 9.49 -6.99
C GLU A 51 -19.27 8.41 -5.89
N MET A 52 -19.88 8.74 -4.75
CA MET A 52 -20.18 7.83 -3.65
C MET A 52 -21.61 7.27 -3.70
N GLU A 53 -22.46 7.74 -4.62
CA GLU A 53 -23.81 7.20 -4.78
C GLU A 53 -23.80 5.86 -5.50
N ILE A 54 -24.54 4.89 -4.96
CA ILE A 54 -24.70 3.58 -5.62
C ILE A 54 -25.71 3.72 -6.76
N ASP A 55 -25.19 3.80 -7.97
CA ASP A 55 -25.94 3.92 -9.22
C ASP A 55 -26.35 2.56 -9.80
N LYS A 56 -25.50 1.53 -9.61
CA LYS A 56 -25.67 0.20 -10.22
C LYS A 56 -25.92 -0.87 -9.16
N GLU A 57 -27.19 -1.09 -8.81
CA GLU A 57 -27.62 -2.22 -7.97
C GLU A 57 -27.73 -3.51 -8.80
N LEU A 58 -26.96 -4.53 -8.46
CA LEU A 58 -26.93 -5.84 -9.15
C LEU A 58 -27.73 -6.91 -8.41
N TYR A 59 -28.26 -6.58 -7.23
CA TYR A 59 -29.02 -7.48 -6.39
C TYR A 59 -30.22 -6.78 -5.77
N THR A 60 -31.29 -7.54 -5.53
CA THR A 60 -32.56 -7.03 -4.99
C THR A 60 -32.90 -7.70 -3.66
N ASP A 61 -33.75 -7.03 -2.87
CA ASP A 61 -34.25 -7.58 -1.60
C ASP A 61 -35.00 -8.92 -1.76
N GLY A 62 -35.73 -9.06 -2.87
CA GLY A 62 -36.42 -10.31 -3.21
C GLY A 62 -35.45 -11.46 -3.44
N GLN A 63 -34.37 -11.22 -4.19
CA GLN A 63 -33.33 -12.22 -4.44
C GLN A 63 -32.58 -12.58 -3.16
N GLU A 64 -32.26 -11.61 -2.29
CA GLU A 64 -31.63 -11.88 -1.00
C GLU A 64 -32.51 -12.75 -0.11
N THR A 65 -33.80 -12.43 -0.03
CA THR A 65 -34.78 -13.18 0.77
C THR A 65 -34.94 -14.60 0.22
N GLU A 66 -35.00 -14.74 -1.11
CA GLU A 66 -35.11 -16.03 -1.76
C GLU A 66 -33.90 -16.92 -1.47
N PHE A 67 -32.67 -16.40 -1.65
CA PHE A 67 -31.46 -17.15 -1.35
C PHE A 67 -31.41 -17.56 0.13
N THR A 68 -31.68 -16.62 1.03
CA THR A 68 -31.67 -16.86 2.48
C THR A 68 -32.65 -17.96 2.88
N ARG A 69 -33.85 -17.98 2.29
CA ARG A 69 -34.90 -18.95 2.61
C ARG A 69 -34.67 -20.32 1.94
N LYS A 70 -34.25 -20.35 0.68
CA LYS A 70 -34.27 -21.58 -0.14
C LYS A 70 -32.90 -22.23 -0.32
N SER A 71 -31.83 -21.43 -0.39
CA SER A 71 -30.54 -21.91 -0.91
C SER A 71 -29.40 -21.85 0.11
N LYS A 72 -29.51 -21.02 1.15
CA LYS A 72 -28.42 -20.79 2.12
C LYS A 72 -27.90 -22.07 2.77
N THR A 73 -28.78 -22.92 3.30
CA THR A 73 -28.36 -24.17 3.96
C THR A 73 -27.72 -25.15 2.99
N ALA A 74 -28.27 -25.28 1.78
CA ALA A 74 -27.69 -26.15 0.75
C ALA A 74 -26.32 -25.65 0.30
N PHE A 75 -26.16 -24.34 0.15
CA PHE A 75 -24.88 -23.69 -0.13
C PHE A 75 -23.85 -23.93 0.99
N GLU A 76 -24.21 -23.71 2.25
CA GLU A 76 -23.31 -23.96 3.39
C GLU A 76 -22.89 -25.43 3.48
N LYS A 77 -23.81 -26.36 3.16
CA LYS A 77 -23.50 -27.80 3.05
C LYS A 77 -22.51 -28.08 1.91
N ALA A 78 -22.72 -27.49 0.73
CA ALA A 78 -21.84 -27.65 -0.43
C ALA A 78 -20.40 -27.17 -0.15
N LEU A 79 -20.23 -26.11 0.66
CA LEU A 79 -18.90 -25.64 1.08
C LEU A 79 -18.14 -26.63 1.99
N GLY A 80 -18.87 -27.52 2.66
CA GLY A 80 -18.30 -28.58 3.49
C GLY A 80 -17.99 -29.86 2.73
N SER A 81 -18.39 -29.98 1.45
CA SER A 81 -18.25 -31.22 0.68
C SER A 81 -16.80 -31.49 0.26
N GLY A 82 -16.39 -32.76 0.35
CA GLY A 82 -15.04 -33.23 0.02
C GLY A 82 -14.73 -33.23 -1.48
N ALA A 83 -15.73 -33.53 -2.30
CA ALA A 83 -15.70 -33.44 -3.75
C ALA A 83 -16.96 -32.70 -4.21
N LEU A 84 -16.80 -31.75 -5.13
CA LEU A 84 -17.92 -30.93 -5.62
C LEU A 84 -18.57 -31.59 -6.83
N THR A 85 -19.83 -31.98 -6.67
CA THR A 85 -20.75 -32.28 -7.78
C THR A 85 -21.08 -31.00 -8.57
N ASP A 86 -21.62 -31.15 -9.77
CA ASP A 86 -21.97 -29.99 -10.60
C ASP A 86 -23.12 -29.16 -10.01
N ASP A 87 -24.04 -29.79 -9.28
CA ASP A 87 -25.11 -29.07 -8.58
C ASP A 87 -24.57 -28.30 -7.37
N GLU A 88 -23.60 -28.85 -6.65
CA GLU A 88 -22.91 -28.11 -5.58
C GLU A 88 -22.10 -26.93 -6.14
N LYS A 89 -21.45 -27.07 -7.29
CA LYS A 89 -20.79 -25.94 -7.98
C LYS A 89 -21.78 -24.84 -8.31
N LYS A 90 -22.95 -25.15 -8.89
CA LYS A 90 -24.01 -24.17 -9.17
C LYS A 90 -24.51 -23.48 -7.90
N LEU A 91 -24.64 -24.22 -6.80
CA LEU A 91 -24.99 -23.65 -5.49
C LEU A 91 -23.91 -22.68 -5.00
N ILE A 92 -22.62 -23.03 -5.17
CA ILE A 92 -21.50 -22.16 -4.82
C ILE A 92 -21.46 -20.91 -5.70
N ASP A 93 -21.68 -21.03 -7.01
CA ASP A 93 -21.76 -19.89 -7.94
C ASP A 93 -22.87 -18.92 -7.51
N THR A 94 -24.05 -19.47 -7.19
CA THR A 94 -25.21 -18.70 -6.71
C THR A 94 -24.91 -18.03 -5.37
N GLY A 95 -24.25 -18.73 -4.45
CA GLY A 95 -23.85 -18.18 -3.16
C GLY A 95 -22.79 -17.09 -3.28
N ALA A 96 -21.79 -17.26 -4.15
CA ALA A 96 -20.79 -16.24 -4.44
C ALA A 96 -21.44 -14.97 -5.02
N LYS A 97 -22.39 -15.14 -5.96
CA LYS A 97 -23.19 -14.03 -6.50
C LYS A 97 -23.97 -13.31 -5.39
N TYR A 98 -24.68 -14.06 -4.54
CA TYR A 98 -25.40 -13.52 -3.38
C TYR A 98 -24.47 -12.66 -2.50
N TRP A 99 -23.31 -13.19 -2.12
CA TRP A 99 -22.41 -12.50 -1.19
C TRP A 99 -21.78 -11.25 -1.78
N ILE A 100 -21.35 -11.30 -3.05
CA ILE A 100 -20.67 -10.16 -3.69
C ILE A 100 -21.66 -9.10 -4.15
N TYR A 101 -22.79 -9.47 -4.75
CA TYR A 101 -23.70 -8.47 -5.29
C TYR A 101 -24.46 -7.71 -4.18
N ARG A 102 -24.54 -8.25 -2.96
CA ARG A 102 -25.04 -7.51 -1.79
C ARG A 102 -24.28 -6.21 -1.54
N PHE A 103 -23.00 -6.10 -1.92
CA PHE A 103 -22.28 -4.83 -1.80
C PHE A 103 -22.91 -3.71 -2.61
N THR A 104 -23.64 -4.04 -3.67
CA THR A 104 -24.32 -3.05 -4.52
C THR A 104 -25.71 -2.65 -4.02
N MET A 105 -26.20 -3.21 -2.91
CA MET A 105 -27.54 -2.87 -2.41
C MET A 105 -27.48 -1.61 -1.53
N LYS A 106 -28.33 -0.62 -1.81
CA LYS A 106 -28.36 0.67 -1.10
C LYS A 106 -28.54 0.54 0.41
N LYS A 107 -29.31 -0.45 0.86
CA LYS A 107 -29.62 -0.64 2.28
C LYS A 107 -28.40 -0.96 3.19
N TYR A 108 -27.25 -1.34 2.62
CA TYR A 108 -26.02 -1.58 3.40
C TYR A 108 -25.06 -0.40 3.42
N ARG A 109 -25.48 0.76 2.92
CA ARG A 109 -24.70 1.99 2.94
C ARG A 109 -24.65 2.58 4.36
N GLU A 110 -23.49 3.11 4.74
CA GLU A 110 -23.25 3.67 6.08
C GLU A 110 -24.19 4.83 6.46
N GLU A 111 -24.68 5.58 5.47
CA GLU A 111 -25.44 6.82 5.67
C GLU A 111 -26.94 6.61 5.93
N GLU A 112 -27.46 5.40 5.71
CA GLU A 112 -28.84 5.08 6.09
C GLU A 112 -28.96 4.46 7.50
N ALA A 113 -27.84 4.36 8.24
CA ALA A 113 -27.90 4.03 9.66
C ALA A 113 -28.51 5.24 10.41
N PRO A 114 -29.60 5.07 11.19
CA PRO A 114 -30.25 6.18 11.85
C PRO A 114 -29.25 6.97 12.70
N LYS A 115 -29.33 8.31 12.64
CA LYS A 115 -28.50 9.20 13.46
C LYS A 115 -28.70 8.83 14.93
N LYS A 116 -27.69 9.08 15.77
CA LYS A 116 -27.74 8.79 17.21
C LYS A 116 -28.94 9.49 17.90
N GLU A 117 -29.41 10.60 17.31
CA GLU A 117 -30.56 11.41 17.71
C GLU A 117 -31.92 10.75 17.36
N ASP A 118 -31.97 9.87 16.36
CA ASP A 118 -33.16 9.08 16.00
C ASP A 118 -33.23 7.75 16.77
N ARG A 119 -32.31 7.51 17.71
CA ARG A 119 -32.44 6.36 18.61
C ARG A 119 -33.60 6.65 19.56
N PRO A 120 -34.65 5.80 19.59
CA PRO A 120 -35.73 6.01 20.53
C PRO A 120 -35.17 6.04 21.96
N ALA A 121 -35.75 6.91 22.78
CA ALA A 121 -35.40 7.07 24.18
C ALA A 121 -35.31 5.71 24.90
N VAL A 122 -34.41 5.63 25.87
CA VAL A 122 -34.20 4.46 26.73
C VAL A 122 -35.56 3.97 27.25
N GLY A 123 -36.06 2.84 26.72
CA GLY A 123 -37.35 2.26 27.11
C GLY A 123 -38.21 1.67 25.99
N VAL A 124 -37.96 2.03 24.71
CA VAL A 124 -38.69 1.43 23.57
C VAL A 124 -37.96 0.16 23.09
N ALA A 125 -38.68 -0.93 22.92
CA ALA A 125 -38.15 -2.23 22.52
C ALA A 125 -37.28 -2.13 21.24
N LYS A 126 -36.02 -2.58 21.35
CA LYS A 126 -35.06 -2.66 20.25
C LYS A 126 -35.51 -3.71 19.21
N THR A 127 -36.26 -3.32 18.19
CA THR A 127 -36.54 -4.19 17.03
C THR A 127 -35.78 -3.80 15.77
N THR A 128 -35.06 -2.69 15.74
CA THR A 128 -34.18 -2.35 14.62
C THR A 128 -32.86 -3.12 14.76
N THR A 129 -32.79 -4.28 14.13
CA THR A 129 -31.54 -5.01 13.87
C THR A 129 -30.49 -4.01 13.36
N PRO A 130 -29.23 -4.04 13.83
CA PRO A 130 -28.19 -3.18 13.30
C PRO A 130 -28.15 -3.36 11.77
N LYS A 131 -28.39 -2.27 11.02
CA LYS A 131 -28.23 -2.29 9.56
C LYS A 131 -26.79 -2.70 9.28
N GLU A 132 -26.63 -3.87 8.65
CA GLU A 132 -25.34 -4.41 8.22
C GLU A 132 -24.68 -3.40 7.27
N ARG A 133 -23.39 -3.09 7.46
CA ARG A 133 -22.66 -2.14 6.59
C ARG A 133 -21.75 -2.87 5.60
N LEU A 134 -21.27 -2.17 4.57
CA LEU A 134 -20.31 -2.75 3.61
C LEU A 134 -19.04 -3.34 4.27
N PRO A 135 -18.41 -2.72 5.28
CA PRO A 135 -17.29 -3.35 6.00
C PRO A 135 -17.71 -4.61 6.76
N ASP A 136 -18.94 -4.66 7.29
CA ASP A 136 -19.49 -5.85 7.96
C ASP A 136 -19.73 -6.97 6.95
N LEU A 137 -20.27 -6.65 5.76
CA LEU A 137 -20.40 -7.60 4.65
C LEU A 137 -19.05 -8.20 4.27
N ARG A 138 -18.02 -7.36 4.11
CA ARG A 138 -16.65 -7.82 3.82
C ARG A 138 -16.16 -8.80 4.88
N LYS A 139 -16.35 -8.46 6.16
CA LYS A 139 -16.00 -9.36 7.26
C LYS A 139 -16.76 -10.68 7.18
N LYS A 140 -18.08 -10.66 6.91
CA LYS A 140 -18.88 -11.88 6.77
C LYS A 140 -18.45 -12.75 5.58
N VAL A 141 -18.04 -12.16 4.46
CA VAL A 141 -17.48 -12.93 3.34
C VAL A 141 -16.16 -13.60 3.72
N LEU A 142 -15.29 -12.89 4.45
CA LEU A 142 -14.05 -13.48 4.95
C LEU A 142 -14.31 -14.61 5.97
N ASP A 143 -15.27 -14.40 6.87
CA ASP A 143 -15.69 -15.42 7.84
C ASP A 143 -16.34 -16.62 7.15
N LEU A 144 -17.09 -16.41 6.07
CA LEU A 144 -17.65 -17.49 5.24
C LEU A 144 -16.54 -18.40 4.69
N VAL A 145 -15.53 -17.81 4.04
CA VAL A 145 -14.39 -18.57 3.48
C VAL A 145 -13.64 -19.30 4.60
N LYS A 146 -13.42 -18.63 5.73
CA LYS A 146 -12.65 -19.18 6.85
C LYS A 146 -13.38 -20.32 7.58
N LEU A 147 -14.68 -20.18 7.84
CA LEU A 147 -15.42 -21.06 8.75
C LEU A 147 -16.21 -22.16 8.02
N TYR A 148 -16.68 -21.90 6.79
CA TYR A 148 -17.60 -22.80 6.07
C TYR A 148 -16.91 -23.55 4.93
N ALA A 149 -16.00 -22.90 4.18
CA ALA A 149 -15.25 -23.55 3.11
C ALA A 149 -14.08 -24.37 3.68
N LYS A 150 -14.40 -25.52 4.31
CA LYS A 150 -13.45 -26.33 5.08
C LYS A 150 -12.53 -27.16 4.20
N THR A 151 -13.03 -27.63 3.04
CA THR A 151 -12.26 -28.49 2.13
C THR A 151 -11.45 -27.63 1.15
N PRO A 152 -10.22 -28.04 0.78
CA PRO A 152 -9.40 -27.27 -0.17
C PRO A 152 -10.10 -27.07 -1.53
N VAL A 153 -10.80 -28.10 -2.02
CA VAL A 153 -11.50 -28.05 -3.32
C VAL A 153 -12.65 -27.05 -3.30
N ALA A 154 -13.52 -27.10 -2.28
CA ALA A 154 -14.64 -26.17 -2.18
C ALA A 154 -14.17 -24.74 -1.94
N ARG A 155 -13.11 -24.56 -1.14
CA ARG A 155 -12.52 -23.25 -0.89
C ARG A 155 -11.92 -22.64 -2.15
N GLU A 156 -11.12 -23.40 -2.90
CA GLU A 156 -10.54 -22.93 -4.15
C GLU A 156 -11.62 -22.52 -5.15
N TYR A 157 -12.66 -23.35 -5.30
CA TYR A 157 -13.78 -23.05 -6.20
C TYR A 157 -14.56 -21.80 -5.75
N LEU A 158 -14.88 -21.67 -4.46
CA LEU A 158 -15.53 -20.48 -3.91
C LEU A 158 -14.67 -19.23 -4.12
N LEU A 159 -13.37 -19.27 -3.81
CA LEU A 159 -12.45 -18.14 -3.96
C LEU A 159 -12.37 -17.66 -5.41
N LYS A 160 -12.32 -18.61 -6.36
CA LYS A 160 -12.40 -18.31 -7.79
C LYS A 160 -13.69 -17.56 -8.12
N GLN A 161 -14.84 -18.08 -7.70
CA GLN A 161 -16.14 -17.45 -7.97
C GLN A 161 -16.28 -16.07 -7.31
N LEU A 162 -15.85 -15.91 -6.06
CA LEU A 162 -15.83 -14.61 -5.38
C LEU A 162 -14.96 -13.61 -6.15
N THR A 163 -13.77 -14.02 -6.61
CA THR A 163 -12.84 -13.18 -7.36
C THR A 163 -13.42 -12.74 -8.70
N GLU A 164 -14.06 -13.66 -9.43
CA GLU A 164 -14.75 -13.36 -10.70
C GLU A 164 -15.86 -12.33 -10.49
N ARG A 165 -16.75 -12.55 -9.53
CA ARG A 165 -17.85 -11.60 -9.23
C ARG A 165 -17.34 -10.25 -8.72
N CYS A 166 -16.27 -10.23 -7.92
CA CYS A 166 -15.63 -8.99 -7.50
C CYS A 166 -15.16 -8.16 -8.71
N GLY A 167 -14.64 -8.81 -9.75
CA GLY A 167 -14.24 -8.16 -10.99
C GLY A 167 -15.37 -7.43 -11.71
N GLU A 168 -16.61 -7.91 -11.59
CA GLU A 168 -17.80 -7.31 -12.21
C GLU A 168 -18.27 -6.03 -11.50
N LEU A 169 -17.79 -5.79 -10.28
CA LEU A 169 -18.13 -4.61 -9.46
C LEU A 169 -17.08 -3.51 -9.52
N LEU A 170 -16.00 -3.69 -10.30
CA LEU A 170 -14.91 -2.70 -10.42
C LEU A 170 -15.30 -1.44 -11.20
N ASP A 171 -16.47 -1.41 -11.84
CA ASP A 171 -17.05 -0.26 -12.53
C ASP A 171 -18.17 0.45 -11.73
N ASN A 172 -18.42 0.00 -10.49
CA ASN A 172 -19.46 0.56 -9.63
C ASN A 172 -18.99 1.86 -8.94
N ASN A 173 -19.82 2.42 -8.06
CA ASN A 173 -19.46 3.59 -7.25
C ASN A 173 -18.20 3.37 -6.39
N PHE A 174 -17.61 4.47 -5.93
CA PHE A 174 -16.34 4.47 -5.21
C PHE A 174 -16.34 3.55 -3.98
N VAL A 175 -17.39 3.59 -3.16
CA VAL A 175 -17.44 2.87 -1.87
C VAL A 175 -17.53 1.35 -2.10
N VAL A 176 -18.30 0.94 -3.10
CA VAL A 176 -18.39 -0.48 -3.51
C VAL A 176 -17.04 -0.96 -4.04
N ARG A 177 -16.43 -0.23 -4.99
CA ARG A 177 -15.12 -0.57 -5.53
C ARG A 177 -14.09 -0.72 -4.43
N GLN A 178 -14.03 0.22 -3.49
CA GLN A 178 -13.09 0.19 -2.38
C GLN A 178 -13.23 -1.09 -1.54
N ASN A 179 -14.46 -1.44 -1.15
CA ASN A 179 -14.69 -2.61 -0.32
C ASN A 179 -14.38 -3.92 -1.04
N ILE A 180 -14.66 -3.99 -2.35
CA ILE A 180 -14.36 -5.16 -3.19
C ILE A 180 -12.85 -5.31 -3.40
N ILE A 181 -12.11 -4.22 -3.62
CA ILE A 181 -10.65 -4.26 -3.76
C ILE A 181 -10.00 -4.71 -2.45
N LEU A 182 -10.45 -4.17 -1.30
CA LEU A 182 -9.98 -4.61 0.02
C LEU A 182 -10.32 -6.09 0.29
N LEU A 183 -11.49 -6.56 -0.15
CA LEU A 183 -11.86 -7.96 -0.08
C LEU A 183 -10.89 -8.83 -0.90
N LEU A 184 -10.65 -8.49 -2.16
CA LEU A 184 -9.72 -9.21 -3.05
C LEU A 184 -8.32 -9.33 -2.45
N GLY A 185 -7.78 -8.26 -1.87
CA GLY A 185 -6.46 -8.27 -1.21
C GLY A 185 -6.39 -9.13 0.07
N THR A 186 -7.52 -9.44 0.69
CA THR A 186 -7.61 -10.17 1.96
C THR A 186 -8.05 -11.63 1.82
N LEU A 187 -8.52 -12.04 0.64
CA LEU A 187 -8.80 -13.45 0.33
C LEU A 187 -7.58 -14.35 0.60
N SER A 188 -7.82 -15.55 1.10
CA SER A 188 -6.78 -16.49 1.53
C SER A 188 -7.17 -17.94 1.24
N THR A 189 -6.23 -18.73 0.70
CA THR A 189 -6.40 -20.17 0.45
C THR A 189 -6.28 -21.00 1.71
N SER A 190 -5.55 -20.49 2.71
CA SER A 190 -5.34 -21.19 3.97
C SER A 190 -5.45 -20.21 5.14
N TYR A 191 -5.92 -20.72 6.27
CA TYR A 191 -5.94 -20.00 7.53
C TYR A 191 -5.20 -20.83 8.59
N PRO A 192 -4.37 -20.19 9.43
CA PRO A 192 -3.70 -20.88 10.52
C PRO A 192 -4.73 -21.52 11.47
N PRO A 193 -4.41 -22.69 12.05
CA PRO A 193 -5.17 -23.22 13.18
C PRO A 193 -5.24 -22.19 14.33
N PRO A 194 -6.33 -22.16 15.11
CA PRO A 194 -6.39 -21.35 16.32
C PRO A 194 -5.16 -21.57 17.21
N GLY A 195 -4.56 -20.49 17.70
CA GLY A 195 -3.37 -20.54 18.55
C GLY A 195 -2.02 -20.56 17.82
N LYS A 196 -1.98 -20.74 16.49
CA LYS A 196 -0.76 -20.54 15.69
C LYS A 196 -0.70 -19.14 15.11
N GLN A 197 0.38 -18.41 15.38
CA GLN A 197 0.65 -17.10 14.81
C GLN A 197 1.35 -17.22 13.44
N THR A 198 0.72 -17.90 12.48
CA THR A 198 1.22 -17.91 11.09
C THR A 198 0.28 -17.10 10.21
N GLU A 199 0.83 -16.27 9.33
CA GLU A 199 0.02 -15.42 8.45
C GLU A 199 -0.78 -16.29 7.45
N PRO A 200 -2.05 -15.95 7.16
CA PRO A 200 -2.85 -16.65 6.15
C PRO A 200 -2.22 -16.57 4.76
N THR A 201 -2.18 -17.67 4.02
CA THR A 201 -1.69 -17.69 2.63
C THR A 201 -2.70 -16.96 1.73
N PRO A 202 -2.31 -15.88 1.03
CA PRO A 202 -3.20 -15.14 0.14
C PRO A 202 -3.76 -15.99 -1.00
N TYR A 203 -4.96 -15.64 -1.49
CA TYR A 203 -5.47 -16.18 -2.76
C TYR A 203 -4.77 -15.50 -3.93
N ASP A 204 -3.71 -16.12 -4.43
CA ASP A 204 -2.87 -15.51 -5.44
C ASP A 204 -3.58 -15.22 -6.77
N PRO A 205 -4.58 -15.97 -7.28
CA PRO A 205 -5.27 -15.64 -8.52
C PRO A 205 -6.01 -14.29 -8.49
N ALA A 206 -6.29 -13.74 -7.29
CA ALA A 206 -6.86 -12.40 -7.15
C ALA A 206 -5.97 -11.30 -7.76
N TYR A 207 -4.65 -11.55 -7.90
CA TYR A 207 -3.72 -10.57 -8.49
C TYR A 207 -4.19 -10.08 -9.87
N ALA A 208 -4.78 -10.95 -10.69
CA ALA A 208 -5.19 -10.60 -12.04
C ALA A 208 -6.30 -9.53 -12.04
N VAL A 209 -7.23 -9.59 -11.08
CA VAL A 209 -8.29 -8.59 -10.92
C VAL A 209 -7.73 -7.31 -10.31
N LEU A 210 -6.83 -7.41 -9.34
CA LEU A 210 -6.14 -6.26 -8.76
C LEU A 210 -5.32 -5.49 -9.82
N LEU A 211 -4.66 -6.19 -10.75
CA LEU A 211 -3.95 -5.56 -11.87
C LEU A 211 -4.88 -4.80 -12.83
N LYS A 212 -6.14 -5.22 -12.98
CA LYS A 212 -7.12 -4.43 -13.76
C LYS A 212 -7.35 -3.07 -13.11
N VAL A 213 -7.39 -3.00 -11.77
CA VAL A 213 -7.53 -1.72 -11.03
C VAL A 213 -6.32 -0.82 -11.25
N ILE A 214 -5.11 -1.38 -11.20
CA ILE A 214 -3.87 -0.60 -11.44
C ILE A 214 -3.83 -0.02 -12.86
N LYS A 215 -4.18 -0.85 -13.86
CA LYS A 215 -4.11 -0.50 -15.28
C LYS A 215 -5.25 0.40 -15.77
N ASP A 216 -6.28 0.62 -14.95
CA ASP A 216 -7.40 1.47 -15.32
C ASP A 216 -7.13 2.92 -14.91
N ASP A 217 -6.91 3.78 -15.90
CA ASP A 217 -6.63 5.21 -15.72
C ASP A 217 -7.80 5.99 -15.11
N LYS A 218 -9.02 5.43 -15.14
CA LYS A 218 -10.21 6.03 -14.52
C LYS A 218 -10.32 5.71 -13.03
N GLN A 219 -9.50 4.81 -12.50
CA GLN A 219 -9.51 4.48 -11.06
C GLN A 219 -8.80 5.55 -10.26
N HIS A 220 -9.45 5.97 -9.17
CA HIS A 220 -8.85 6.90 -8.22
C HIS A 220 -7.61 6.27 -7.58
N GLU A 221 -6.55 7.07 -7.36
CA GLU A 221 -5.29 6.62 -6.73
C GLU A 221 -5.49 5.88 -5.39
N ILE A 222 -6.50 6.24 -4.59
CA ILE A 222 -6.82 5.57 -3.32
C ILE A 222 -7.20 4.10 -3.57
N LEU A 223 -8.03 3.83 -4.57
CA LEU A 223 -8.42 2.48 -4.96
C LEU A 223 -7.23 1.69 -5.50
N LYS A 224 -6.34 2.36 -6.25
CA LYS A 224 -5.09 1.76 -6.71
C LYS A 224 -4.17 1.40 -5.54
N VAL A 225 -4.11 2.22 -4.48
CA VAL A 225 -3.34 1.87 -3.27
C VAL A 225 -3.91 0.68 -2.54
N ASP A 226 -5.23 0.60 -2.37
CA ASP A 226 -5.85 -0.59 -1.78
C ASP A 226 -5.52 -1.85 -2.59
N ALA A 227 -5.49 -1.73 -3.92
CA ALA A 227 -5.06 -2.82 -4.80
C ALA A 227 -3.57 -3.16 -4.65
N ILE A 228 -2.70 -2.17 -4.54
CA ILE A 228 -1.25 -2.36 -4.30
C ILE A 228 -1.03 -3.07 -2.96
N ILE A 229 -1.77 -2.75 -1.91
CA ILE A 229 -1.66 -3.44 -0.61
C ILE A 229 -2.01 -4.93 -0.75
N GLY A 230 -3.05 -5.24 -1.53
CA GLY A 230 -3.38 -6.63 -1.88
C GLY A 230 -2.27 -7.34 -2.65
N LEU A 231 -1.73 -6.69 -3.69
CA LEU A 231 -0.62 -7.21 -4.50
C LEU A 231 0.65 -7.41 -3.67
N LEU A 232 0.99 -6.46 -2.81
CA LEU A 232 2.11 -6.52 -1.87
C LEU A 232 2.01 -7.77 -0.98
N ARG A 233 0.82 -8.03 -0.43
CA ARG A 233 0.56 -9.22 0.38
C ARG A 233 0.71 -10.51 -0.44
N ILE A 234 0.15 -10.55 -1.66
CA ILE A 234 0.30 -11.69 -2.58
C ILE A 234 1.78 -11.94 -2.91
N CYS A 235 2.55 -10.89 -3.23
CA CYS A 235 3.98 -11.01 -3.45
C CYS A 235 4.74 -11.50 -2.22
N LYS A 236 4.41 -11.03 -1.00
CA LYS A 236 5.14 -11.45 0.20
C LYS A 236 4.83 -12.90 0.61
N LEU A 237 3.57 -13.32 0.49
CA LEU A 237 3.07 -14.54 1.14
C LEU A 237 2.42 -15.56 0.20
N GLY A 238 1.93 -15.13 -0.96
CA GLY A 238 1.18 -15.98 -1.90
C GLY A 238 2.00 -16.52 -3.07
N LEU A 239 3.17 -15.93 -3.35
CA LEU A 239 4.01 -16.29 -4.50
C LEU A 239 5.41 -16.75 -4.06
N PRO A 240 5.56 -17.86 -3.31
CA PRO A 240 6.86 -18.28 -2.79
C PRO A 240 7.92 -18.48 -3.89
N LEU A 241 9.19 -18.27 -3.54
CA LEU A 241 10.34 -18.47 -4.42
C LEU A 241 11.23 -19.62 -3.90
N PRO A 242 11.94 -20.36 -4.78
CA PRO A 242 11.93 -20.23 -6.25
C PRO A 242 10.75 -20.99 -6.88
N ASP A 243 10.02 -20.36 -7.81
CA ASP A 243 9.01 -21.02 -8.66
C ASP A 243 8.80 -20.19 -9.95
N ALA A 244 8.92 -20.82 -11.11
CA ALA A 244 8.92 -20.11 -12.39
C ALA A 244 7.55 -19.48 -12.75
N ASN A 245 6.45 -20.09 -12.31
CA ASN A 245 5.11 -19.52 -12.52
C ASN A 245 4.91 -18.31 -11.61
N ASN A 246 5.41 -18.36 -10.38
CA ASN A 246 5.40 -17.24 -9.45
C ASN A 246 6.30 -16.10 -9.94
N ASP A 247 7.46 -16.41 -10.52
CA ASP A 247 8.34 -15.43 -11.15
C ASP A 247 7.58 -14.65 -12.23
N LYS A 248 6.85 -15.35 -13.12
CA LYS A 248 6.01 -14.72 -14.16
C LYS A 248 4.94 -13.79 -13.56
N LYS A 249 4.21 -14.23 -12.54
CA LYS A 249 3.18 -13.39 -11.88
C LYS A 249 3.79 -12.14 -11.23
N ARG A 250 4.91 -12.29 -10.51
CA ARG A 250 5.64 -11.17 -9.89
C ARG A 250 6.11 -10.16 -10.92
N ALA A 251 6.59 -10.66 -12.05
CA ALA A 251 6.98 -9.89 -13.21
C ALA A 251 5.82 -9.09 -13.82
N GLU A 252 4.66 -9.73 -14.05
CA GLU A 252 3.46 -9.04 -14.53
C GLU A 252 3.00 -7.94 -13.58
N ILE A 253 3.10 -8.18 -12.26
CA ILE A 253 2.85 -7.15 -11.25
C ILE A 253 3.83 -6.00 -11.43
N ALA A 254 5.13 -6.27 -11.48
CA ALA A 254 6.12 -5.21 -11.60
C ALA A 254 5.96 -4.38 -12.88
N ILE A 255 5.71 -5.02 -14.03
CA ILE A 255 5.45 -4.35 -15.32
C ILE A 255 4.26 -3.39 -15.21
N ALA A 256 3.22 -3.75 -14.46
CA ALA A 256 2.06 -2.87 -14.28
C ALA A 256 2.34 -1.67 -13.36
N LEU A 257 3.26 -1.81 -12.39
CA LEU A 257 3.57 -0.77 -11.40
C LEU A 257 4.62 0.24 -11.88
N VAL A 258 5.57 -0.19 -12.72
CA VAL A 258 6.63 0.66 -13.28
C VAL A 258 6.09 1.94 -13.96
N PRO A 259 5.15 1.88 -14.92
CA PRO A 259 4.64 3.09 -15.58
C PRO A 259 3.88 4.00 -14.61
N GLU A 260 3.17 3.44 -13.62
CA GLU A 260 2.49 4.25 -12.61
C GLU A 260 3.49 4.99 -11.71
N LEU A 261 4.62 4.37 -11.36
CA LEU A 261 5.66 5.00 -10.54
C LEU A 261 6.41 6.12 -11.30
N ALA A 262 6.52 6.00 -12.62
CA ALA A 262 7.11 7.03 -13.47
C ALA A 262 6.27 8.32 -13.55
N ARG A 263 5.00 8.30 -13.12
CA ARG A 263 4.13 9.47 -13.10
C ARG A 263 4.49 10.43 -11.96
N LYS A 264 5.16 11.53 -12.32
CA LYS A 264 5.63 12.53 -11.36
C LYS A 264 4.52 13.29 -10.61
N ASN A 265 3.39 13.55 -11.28
CA ASN A 265 2.28 14.35 -10.74
C ASN A 265 1.30 13.54 -9.88
N THR A 266 1.81 12.58 -9.11
CA THR A 266 1.01 11.75 -8.21
C THR A 266 1.42 11.99 -6.77
N HIS A 267 0.53 11.70 -5.82
CA HIS A 267 0.85 11.97 -4.43
C HIS A 267 1.93 10.98 -3.91
N TRP A 268 2.82 11.46 -3.04
CA TRP A 268 3.93 10.66 -2.52
C TRP A 268 3.51 9.33 -1.87
N TRP A 269 2.35 9.24 -1.21
CA TRP A 269 1.90 8.00 -0.56
C TRP A 269 1.57 6.93 -1.59
N TYR A 270 1.11 7.32 -2.78
CA TYR A 270 0.90 6.41 -3.89
C TYR A 270 2.23 5.89 -4.42
N GLN A 271 3.17 6.79 -4.71
CA GLN A 271 4.51 6.47 -5.19
C GLN A 271 5.28 5.56 -4.21
N ALA A 272 5.22 5.86 -2.91
CA ALA A 272 5.85 5.03 -1.88
C ALA A 272 5.27 3.61 -1.87
N ARG A 273 3.95 3.45 -2.00
CA ARG A 273 3.31 2.12 -2.05
C ARG A 273 3.69 1.35 -3.31
N LEU A 274 3.77 2.02 -4.46
CA LEU A 274 4.28 1.43 -5.70
C LEU A 274 5.71 0.90 -5.52
N ALA A 275 6.59 1.74 -4.97
CA ALA A 275 7.98 1.37 -4.69
C ALA A 275 8.09 0.18 -3.72
N GLU A 276 7.34 0.19 -2.61
CA GLU A 276 7.30 -0.94 -1.65
C GLU A 276 6.91 -2.25 -2.35
N CYS A 277 5.86 -2.21 -3.18
CA CYS A 277 5.37 -3.39 -3.88
C CYS A 277 6.34 -3.89 -4.95
N LEU A 278 7.04 -3.00 -5.66
CA LEU A 278 8.13 -3.38 -6.57
C LEU A 278 9.27 -4.10 -5.82
N GLY A 279 9.65 -3.61 -4.64
CA GLY A 279 10.63 -4.29 -3.79
C GLY A 279 10.17 -5.69 -3.34
N ALA A 280 8.88 -5.86 -3.09
CA ALA A 280 8.29 -7.15 -2.70
C ALA A 280 8.07 -8.11 -3.88
N ALA A 281 7.87 -7.60 -5.09
CA ALA A 281 7.83 -8.41 -6.31
C ALA A 281 9.14 -9.19 -6.48
N SER A 282 10.27 -8.64 -6.01
CA SER A 282 11.57 -9.31 -5.97
C SER A 282 12.03 -9.81 -7.36
N VAL A 283 11.71 -9.02 -8.38
CA VAL A 283 12.21 -9.20 -9.75
C VAL A 283 13.16 -8.04 -10.02
N THR A 284 14.32 -8.31 -10.60
CA THR A 284 15.30 -7.26 -10.96
C THR A 284 15.16 -6.88 -12.44
N TYR A 285 14.91 -7.88 -13.29
CA TYR A 285 15.02 -7.79 -14.74
C TYR A 285 13.66 -7.87 -15.45
N ASP A 286 13.62 -7.34 -16.66
CA ASP A 286 12.47 -7.47 -17.55
C ASP A 286 12.26 -8.94 -18.02
N PRO A 287 11.04 -9.50 -17.91
CA PRO A 287 10.66 -10.82 -18.44
C PRO A 287 10.79 -10.91 -19.96
N GLY A 288 11.99 -11.18 -20.44
CA GLY A 288 12.30 -11.26 -21.87
C GLY A 288 13.58 -10.53 -22.25
N ASN A 289 14.05 -9.63 -21.37
CA ASN A 289 15.33 -8.96 -21.53
C ASN A 289 16.11 -8.95 -20.21
N LYS A 290 16.88 -10.03 -19.98
CA LYS A 290 17.74 -10.18 -18.80
C LYS A 290 18.87 -9.15 -18.73
N SER A 291 19.11 -8.37 -19.78
CA SER A 291 20.08 -7.28 -19.79
C SER A 291 19.47 -5.93 -19.38
N ASN A 292 18.14 -5.87 -19.22
CA ASN A 292 17.42 -4.68 -18.79
C ASN A 292 16.96 -4.84 -17.32
N PRO A 293 17.68 -4.26 -16.34
CA PRO A 293 17.28 -4.30 -14.93
C PRO A 293 16.16 -3.28 -14.65
N LEU A 294 15.04 -3.41 -15.37
CA LEU A 294 13.96 -2.42 -15.45
C LEU A 294 13.50 -1.92 -14.08
N ILE A 295 13.34 -2.82 -13.11
CA ILE A 295 12.81 -2.49 -11.79
C ILE A 295 13.84 -1.74 -10.96
N LEU A 296 15.10 -2.19 -10.99
CA LEU A 296 16.20 -1.48 -10.33
C LEU A 296 16.40 -0.09 -10.95
N GLN A 297 16.36 0.02 -12.28
CA GLN A 297 16.46 1.29 -12.99
C GLN A 297 15.34 2.25 -12.56
N THR A 298 14.09 1.79 -12.59
CA THR A 298 12.92 2.60 -12.21
C THR A 298 13.03 3.12 -10.77
N LEU A 299 13.37 2.25 -9.82
CA LEU A 299 13.52 2.64 -8.41
C LEU A 299 14.70 3.60 -8.23
N ALA A 300 15.82 3.36 -8.91
CA ALA A 300 17.00 4.22 -8.83
C ALA A 300 16.75 5.61 -9.45
N GLU A 301 15.94 5.70 -10.51
CA GLU A 301 15.48 6.96 -11.09
C GLU A 301 14.63 7.76 -10.10
N VAL A 302 13.70 7.11 -9.39
CA VAL A 302 12.94 7.76 -8.32
C VAL A 302 13.87 8.29 -7.23
N VAL A 303 14.86 7.50 -6.80
CA VAL A 303 15.85 7.96 -5.80
C VAL A 303 16.63 9.17 -6.31
N ALA A 304 17.03 9.19 -7.59
CA ALA A 304 17.84 10.24 -8.19
C ALA A 304 17.08 11.54 -8.48
N ASP A 305 15.77 11.49 -8.68
CA ASP A 305 14.95 12.64 -9.06
C ASP A 305 14.58 13.50 -7.84
N ASP A 306 15.07 14.74 -7.81
CA ASP A 306 14.85 15.69 -6.72
C ASP A 306 13.44 16.27 -6.67
N GLN A 307 12.62 16.05 -7.69
CA GLN A 307 11.23 16.48 -7.74
C GLN A 307 10.29 15.53 -6.98
N HIS A 308 10.73 14.31 -6.68
CA HIS A 308 9.96 13.38 -5.86
C HIS A 308 10.07 13.74 -4.37
N ASP A 309 8.98 13.52 -3.63
CA ASP A 309 8.97 13.68 -2.18
C ASP A 309 9.96 12.72 -1.50
N PHE A 310 10.60 13.17 -0.43
CA PHE A 310 11.59 12.37 0.30
C PHE A 310 11.07 10.99 0.70
N GLN A 311 9.79 10.85 1.11
CA GLN A 311 9.24 9.56 1.53
C GLN A 311 9.16 8.55 0.38
N ALA A 312 8.75 9.00 -0.81
CA ALA A 312 8.72 8.15 -2.00
C ALA A 312 10.13 7.70 -2.39
N ARG A 313 11.09 8.62 -2.35
CA ARG A 313 12.51 8.33 -2.67
C ARG A 313 13.16 7.39 -1.66
N ILE A 314 12.86 7.56 -0.37
CA ILE A 314 13.33 6.66 0.69
C ILE A 314 12.74 5.26 0.54
N GLU A 315 11.44 5.14 0.26
CA GLU A 315 10.82 3.83 0.06
C GLU A 315 11.37 3.14 -1.19
N ALA A 316 11.67 3.89 -2.26
CA ALA A 316 12.38 3.38 -3.43
C ALA A 316 13.79 2.87 -3.07
N ALA A 317 14.57 3.63 -2.30
CA ALA A 317 15.87 3.16 -1.82
C ALA A 317 15.75 1.89 -0.95
N LYS A 318 14.72 1.80 -0.10
CA LYS A 318 14.39 0.61 0.70
C LYS A 318 14.07 -0.59 -0.18
N ALA A 319 13.31 -0.37 -1.25
CA ALA A 319 12.90 -1.40 -2.19
C ALA A 319 14.11 -1.95 -2.96
N ILE A 320 15.06 -1.11 -3.35
CA ILE A 320 16.32 -1.52 -4.00
C ILE A 320 17.08 -2.56 -3.14
N GLY A 321 17.21 -2.33 -1.84
CA GLY A 321 17.85 -3.28 -0.92
C GLY A 321 17.15 -4.64 -0.80
N ARG A 322 15.90 -4.76 -1.29
CA ARG A 322 15.13 -6.00 -1.32
C ARG A 322 15.25 -6.76 -2.63
N LEU A 323 15.74 -6.14 -3.71
CA LEU A 323 15.87 -6.80 -5.01
C LEU A 323 16.95 -7.89 -5.01
N PRO A 324 16.79 -8.99 -5.77
CA PRO A 324 17.85 -9.97 -5.99
C PRO A 324 18.92 -9.38 -6.92
N LEU A 325 19.81 -8.59 -6.35
CA LEU A 325 20.93 -7.97 -7.07
C LEU A 325 22.08 -8.97 -7.27
N ASP A 326 22.84 -8.78 -8.34
CA ASP A 326 24.06 -9.52 -8.63
C ASP A 326 25.23 -8.57 -8.90
N ASN A 327 26.43 -9.13 -8.99
CA ASN A 327 27.67 -8.37 -9.16
C ASN A 327 27.91 -7.86 -10.60
N GLN A 328 27.02 -8.17 -11.56
CA GLN A 328 27.15 -7.65 -12.93
C GLN A 328 26.57 -6.22 -13.05
N LEU A 329 25.75 -5.82 -12.09
CA LEU A 329 25.14 -4.50 -12.03
C LEU A 329 26.15 -3.46 -11.52
N ASN A 330 26.25 -2.33 -12.21
CA ASN A 330 26.99 -1.18 -11.69
C ASN A 330 26.17 -0.49 -10.60
N ILE A 331 26.43 -0.85 -9.34
CA ILE A 331 25.69 -0.32 -8.19
C ILE A 331 26.21 1.04 -7.70
N ALA A 332 27.41 1.45 -8.11
CA ALA A 332 28.03 2.72 -7.71
C ALA A 332 27.10 3.94 -7.89
N PRO A 333 26.43 4.15 -9.04
CA PRO A 333 25.50 5.27 -9.20
C PRO A 333 24.28 5.19 -8.29
N VAL A 334 23.77 3.98 -8.02
CA VAL A 334 22.62 3.79 -7.14
C VAL A 334 22.96 4.22 -5.71
N VAL A 335 24.09 3.74 -5.16
CA VAL A 335 24.48 4.10 -3.79
C VAL A 335 24.90 5.56 -3.66
N HIS A 336 25.48 6.16 -4.71
CA HIS A 336 25.78 7.59 -4.75
C HIS A 336 24.50 8.42 -4.61
N HIS A 337 23.45 8.12 -5.39
CA HIS A 337 22.17 8.83 -5.29
C HIS A 337 21.45 8.59 -3.96
N ILE A 338 21.57 7.40 -3.36
CA ILE A 338 21.04 7.14 -2.01
C ILE A 338 21.74 8.03 -0.96
N VAL A 339 23.07 8.18 -1.02
CA VAL A 339 23.81 9.09 -0.11
C VAL A 339 23.45 10.54 -0.40
N ASN A 340 23.30 10.93 -1.67
CA ASN A 340 22.88 12.28 -2.04
C ASN A 340 21.48 12.63 -1.51
N LEU A 341 20.53 11.69 -1.57
CA LEU A 341 19.22 11.83 -0.93
C LEU A 341 19.36 12.07 0.58
N GLY A 342 20.20 11.30 1.27
CA GLY A 342 20.50 11.52 2.69
C GLY A 342 21.04 12.93 2.96
N HIS A 343 21.99 13.38 2.15
CA HIS A 343 22.55 14.73 2.25
C HIS A 343 21.48 15.82 2.04
N GLN A 344 20.58 15.67 1.06
CA GLN A 344 19.47 16.60 0.82
C GLN A 344 18.52 16.68 2.02
N ILE A 345 18.22 15.56 2.68
CA ILE A 345 17.38 15.54 3.89
C ILE A 345 18.11 16.25 5.06
N VAL A 346 19.42 16.05 5.22
CA VAL A 346 20.23 16.77 6.22
C VAL A 346 20.20 18.27 5.96
N GLN A 347 20.35 18.71 4.71
CA GLN A 347 20.29 20.12 4.34
C GLN A 347 18.91 20.72 4.66
N ALA A 348 17.83 20.00 4.35
CA ALA A 348 16.47 20.43 4.65
C ALA A 348 16.21 20.53 6.16
N ASN A 349 16.71 19.58 6.96
CA ASN A 349 16.70 19.67 8.41
C ASN A 349 17.50 20.87 8.93
N ASN A 350 18.70 21.09 8.40
CA ASN A 350 19.53 22.20 8.82
C ASN A 350 18.88 23.56 8.48
N ALA A 351 18.18 23.65 7.36
CA ALA A 351 17.40 24.83 7.01
C ALA A 351 16.19 25.04 7.94
N ASN A 352 15.58 23.96 8.46
CA ASN A 352 14.41 24.07 9.33
C ASN A 352 14.22 22.88 10.29
N SER A 353 15.00 22.82 11.36
CA SER A 353 15.05 21.64 12.26
C SER A 353 13.80 21.46 13.12
N LYS A 354 12.93 22.46 13.20
CA LYS A 354 11.72 22.46 14.04
C LYS A 354 10.44 22.03 13.30
N LYS A 355 10.45 21.99 11.96
CA LYS A 355 9.22 21.84 11.16
C LYS A 355 8.71 20.40 11.04
N GLN A 356 9.57 19.40 11.14
CA GLN A 356 9.21 18.00 10.89
C GLN A 356 10.00 17.05 11.80
N PRO A 357 9.48 15.84 12.07
CA PRO A 357 10.25 14.79 12.72
C PRO A 357 11.27 14.20 11.73
N TRP A 358 12.31 14.96 11.40
CA TRP A 358 13.33 14.61 10.40
C TRP A 358 13.99 13.25 10.63
N GLY A 359 14.07 12.82 11.90
CA GLY A 359 14.57 11.50 12.25
C GLY A 359 13.82 10.36 11.57
N ASN A 360 12.50 10.51 11.33
CA ASN A 360 11.67 9.51 10.66
C ASN A 360 12.09 9.23 9.21
N TYR A 361 12.89 10.10 8.56
CA TYR A 361 13.42 9.83 7.22
C TYR A 361 14.65 8.92 7.24
N PHE A 362 15.41 8.90 8.34
CA PHE A 362 16.61 8.08 8.49
C PHE A 362 16.32 6.78 9.21
N PHE A 363 15.53 6.84 10.28
CA PHE A 363 15.20 5.70 11.12
C PHE A 363 13.88 5.91 11.85
N THR A 364 13.13 4.83 11.98
CA THR A 364 11.89 4.78 12.77
C THR A 364 11.93 3.57 13.70
N PRO A 365 11.64 3.74 14.99
CA PRO A 365 11.56 2.62 15.92
C PRO A 365 10.32 1.75 15.67
N GLN A 366 9.37 2.20 14.84
CA GLN A 366 8.18 1.43 14.46
C GLN A 366 8.29 0.99 13.00
N PRO A 367 8.75 -0.25 12.73
CA PRO A 367 8.91 -0.77 11.37
C PRO A 367 7.63 -0.65 10.53
N GLN A 368 6.46 -0.79 11.17
CA GLN A 368 5.15 -0.68 10.51
C GLN A 368 4.80 0.74 10.01
N LEU A 369 5.42 1.79 10.56
CA LEU A 369 5.24 3.18 10.13
C LEU A 369 6.40 3.64 9.22
N GLY A 370 7.28 2.72 8.84
CA GLY A 370 8.69 3.04 8.79
C GLY A 370 9.31 3.41 7.45
N PHE A 371 9.42 4.71 7.23
CA PHE A 371 10.43 5.28 6.34
C PHE A 371 11.78 5.26 7.06
N GLY A 372 12.85 4.96 6.34
CA GLY A 372 14.17 4.94 6.91
C GLY A 372 15.21 4.62 5.87
N LEU A 373 15.98 5.62 5.45
CA LEU A 373 17.04 5.46 4.48
C LEU A 373 18.09 4.41 4.91
N TYR A 374 18.27 4.25 6.23
CA TYR A 374 19.07 3.17 6.81
C TYR A 374 18.65 1.77 6.33
N TYR A 375 17.35 1.53 6.14
CA TYR A 375 16.81 0.25 5.70
C TYR A 375 17.01 -0.05 4.20
N ALA A 376 17.59 0.88 3.44
CA ALA A 376 18.14 0.56 2.13
C ALA A 376 19.37 -0.37 2.24
N PHE A 377 20.15 -0.26 3.32
CA PHE A 377 21.39 -1.01 3.52
C PHE A 377 21.26 -2.18 4.49
N ARG A 378 20.35 -2.08 5.46
CA ARG A 378 20.17 -3.08 6.53
C ARG A 378 18.70 -3.50 6.65
N SER A 379 18.49 -4.62 7.32
CA SER A 379 17.16 -5.14 7.59
C SER A 379 16.45 -4.38 8.70
N GLU A 380 15.13 -4.19 8.58
CA GLU A 380 14.28 -3.64 9.64
C GLU A 380 14.26 -4.47 10.93
N SER A 381 14.51 -5.78 10.81
CA SER A 381 14.58 -6.68 11.97
C SER A 381 15.53 -7.85 11.72
N GLY A 382 15.95 -8.53 12.80
CA GLY A 382 16.75 -9.75 12.69
C GLY A 382 16.02 -10.92 12.01
N SER A 383 14.68 -10.94 12.08
CA SER A 383 13.81 -11.98 11.52
C SER A 383 13.33 -11.68 10.10
N ALA A 384 13.39 -10.43 9.64
CA ALA A 384 12.95 -10.08 8.30
C ALA A 384 13.78 -10.79 7.22
N ARG A 385 13.10 -11.23 6.16
CA ARG A 385 13.67 -11.93 5.02
C ARG A 385 13.06 -11.39 3.75
N VAL A 386 13.86 -11.37 2.68
CA VAL A 386 13.31 -11.14 1.33
C VAL A 386 12.50 -12.36 0.88
N PRO A 387 11.62 -12.22 -0.13
CA PRO A 387 10.92 -13.36 -0.71
C PRO A 387 11.86 -14.52 -1.04
N GLY A 388 11.48 -15.75 -0.65
CA GLY A 388 12.32 -16.94 -0.75
C GLY A 388 13.23 -17.21 0.46
N GLY A 389 13.25 -16.34 1.48
CA GLY A 389 13.79 -16.66 2.81
C GLY A 389 15.31 -16.76 2.95
N LYS A 390 16.07 -16.72 1.84
CA LYS A 390 17.52 -17.01 1.82
C LYS A 390 18.39 -15.91 2.42
N ARG A 391 17.95 -14.64 2.37
CA ARG A 391 18.72 -13.50 2.87
C ARG A 391 17.86 -12.49 3.59
N LYS A 392 18.50 -11.68 4.41
CA LYS A 392 17.90 -10.47 4.98
C LYS A 392 17.80 -9.38 3.90
N PRO A 393 16.82 -8.46 4.01
CA PRO A 393 16.79 -7.27 3.16
C PRO A 393 17.95 -6.32 3.49
N GLY A 394 18.35 -5.52 2.49
CA GLY A 394 19.40 -4.50 2.59
C GLY A 394 20.55 -4.73 1.60
N LEU A 395 21.11 -3.64 1.08
CA LEU A 395 22.22 -3.67 0.12
C LEU A 395 23.47 -4.37 0.66
N LEU A 396 23.76 -4.29 1.95
CA LEU A 396 24.92 -4.99 2.55
C LEU A 396 24.75 -6.51 2.55
N GLU A 397 23.50 -6.99 2.56
CA GLU A 397 23.18 -8.42 2.49
C GLU A 397 23.09 -8.88 1.04
N ALA A 398 22.64 -8.01 0.12
CA ALA A 398 22.56 -8.31 -1.30
C ALA A 398 23.94 -8.32 -1.97
N LEU A 399 24.84 -7.41 -1.58
CA LEU A 399 26.15 -7.19 -2.21
C LEU A 399 27.27 -7.06 -1.14
N PRO A 400 27.55 -8.11 -0.35
CA PRO A 400 28.41 -8.03 0.84
C PRO A 400 29.90 -7.76 0.54
N ALA A 401 30.36 -8.06 -0.67
CA ALA A 401 31.75 -7.86 -1.08
C ALA A 401 32.01 -6.46 -1.68
N THR A 402 30.98 -5.69 -1.98
CA THR A 402 31.10 -4.44 -2.74
C THR A 402 31.54 -3.28 -1.86
N LYS A 403 32.69 -2.69 -2.16
CA LYS A 403 33.27 -1.60 -1.37
C LYS A 403 32.40 -0.35 -1.39
N GLU A 404 31.88 0.00 -2.56
CA GLU A 404 31.03 1.16 -2.78
C GLU A 404 29.79 1.14 -1.89
N VAL A 405 29.20 -0.04 -1.68
CA VAL A 405 28.05 -0.23 -0.79
C VAL A 405 28.44 0.00 0.68
N LYS A 406 29.62 -0.47 1.10
CA LYS A 406 30.13 -0.27 2.47
C LYS A 406 30.45 1.20 2.73
N ASP A 407 31.19 1.83 1.83
CA ASP A 407 31.55 3.26 1.91
C ASP A 407 30.27 4.13 1.98
N ALA A 408 29.25 3.83 1.18
CA ALA A 408 27.98 4.54 1.20
C ALA A 408 27.18 4.29 2.50
N TYR A 409 27.16 3.05 2.99
CA TYR A 409 26.52 2.71 4.25
C TYR A 409 27.10 3.51 5.42
N GLU A 410 28.42 3.72 5.47
CA GLU A 410 29.05 4.50 6.53
C GLU A 410 28.53 5.95 6.57
N GLN A 411 28.30 6.56 5.40
CA GLN A 411 27.70 7.90 5.32
C GLN A 411 26.25 7.90 5.84
N ILE A 412 25.45 6.92 5.41
CA ILE A 412 24.06 6.78 5.89
C ILE A 412 24.02 6.51 7.40
N LEU A 413 24.91 5.67 7.91
CA LEU A 413 25.00 5.35 9.34
C LEU A 413 25.35 6.60 10.15
N LEU A 414 26.33 7.40 9.70
CA LEU A 414 26.69 8.67 10.34
C LEU A 414 25.49 9.61 10.44
N MET A 415 24.73 9.77 9.35
CA MET A 415 23.52 10.58 9.35
C MET A 415 22.44 10.01 10.27
N THR A 416 22.24 8.69 10.23
CA THR A 416 21.24 8.01 11.06
C THR A 416 21.53 8.17 12.55
N LEU A 417 22.78 7.93 12.97
CA LEU A 417 23.20 8.08 14.37
C LEU A 417 23.01 9.51 14.86
N HIS A 418 23.34 10.52 14.04
CA HIS A 418 23.08 11.92 14.39
C HIS A 418 21.61 12.16 14.73
N PHE A 419 20.67 11.71 13.88
CA PHE A 419 19.24 11.95 14.12
C PHE A 419 18.66 11.15 15.30
N ILE A 420 19.27 10.01 15.65
CA ILE A 420 18.91 9.23 16.83
C ILE A 420 19.42 9.91 18.10
N ASP A 421 20.70 10.29 18.13
CA ASP A 421 21.37 10.82 19.31
C ASP A 421 21.05 12.30 19.57
N ASN A 422 20.72 13.04 18.50
CA ASN A 422 20.48 14.50 18.52
C ASN A 422 19.14 14.88 17.87
N PRO A 423 18.00 14.33 18.35
CA PRO A 423 16.70 14.57 17.74
C PRO A 423 16.36 16.07 17.73
N GLY A 424 15.90 16.57 16.57
CA GLY A 424 15.54 17.98 16.37
C GLY A 424 16.71 18.96 16.28
N LYS A 425 17.96 18.48 16.34
CA LYS A 425 19.16 19.32 16.19
C LYS A 425 19.71 19.27 14.77
N GLN A 426 20.32 20.38 14.38
CA GLN A 426 21.07 20.48 13.12
C GLN A 426 22.32 19.61 13.19
N MET A 427 22.73 19.05 12.06
CA MET A 427 24.02 18.38 11.90
C MET A 427 25.13 19.43 11.76
N ALA A 428 26.28 19.19 12.40
CA ALA A 428 27.40 20.14 12.38
C ALA A 428 27.91 20.36 10.95
N GLU A 429 28.28 21.60 10.62
CA GLU A 429 28.73 21.99 9.28
C GLU A 429 29.94 21.17 8.79
N THR A 430 30.84 20.81 9.71
CA THR A 430 32.00 19.95 9.41
C THR A 430 31.59 18.56 8.93
N GLN A 431 30.56 17.96 9.53
CA GLN A 431 30.01 16.67 9.12
C GLN A 431 29.31 16.78 7.75
N VAL A 432 28.52 17.85 7.55
CA VAL A 432 27.85 18.11 6.27
C VAL A 432 28.88 18.27 5.13
N LYS A 433 29.94 19.05 5.35
CA LYS A 433 31.05 19.19 4.38
C LYS A 433 31.75 17.87 4.10
N GLY A 434 31.92 17.01 5.10
CA GLY A 434 32.47 15.66 4.92
C GLY A 434 31.63 14.80 3.98
N ILE A 435 30.30 14.83 4.12
CA ILE A 435 29.37 14.11 3.24
C ILE A 435 29.41 14.69 1.81
N GLN A 436 29.43 16.02 1.69
CA GLN A 436 29.53 16.69 0.40
C GLN A 436 30.83 16.35 -0.34
N GLU A 437 31.96 16.30 0.38
CA GLU A 437 33.25 15.91 -0.19
C GLU A 437 33.25 14.43 -0.62
N TRP A 438 32.64 13.54 0.16
CA TRP A 438 32.44 12.15 -0.24
C TRP A 438 31.66 12.05 -1.56
N LEU A 439 30.55 12.79 -1.68
CA LEU A 439 29.73 12.82 -2.90
C LEU A 439 30.52 13.32 -4.12
N ARG A 440 31.39 14.31 -3.92
CA ARG A 440 32.26 14.87 -4.97
C ARG A 440 33.35 13.88 -5.42
N LEU A 441 33.94 13.14 -4.49
CA LEU A 441 35.01 12.18 -4.77
C LEU A 441 34.51 10.84 -5.33
N ARG A 442 33.22 10.53 -5.15
CA ARG A 442 32.61 9.25 -5.55
C ARG A 442 31.63 9.37 -6.71
N VAL A 443 31.77 10.40 -7.55
CA VAL A 443 30.94 10.55 -8.75
C VAL A 443 31.09 9.34 -9.68
N PRO A 444 30.00 8.64 -10.04
CA PRO A 444 30.06 7.48 -10.93
C PRO A 444 30.50 7.85 -12.35
N ALA A 445 31.35 7.03 -12.98
CA ALA A 445 31.96 7.34 -14.28
C ALA A 445 30.96 7.54 -15.43
N ASN A 446 29.89 6.75 -15.50
CA ASN A 446 28.89 6.82 -16.58
C ASN A 446 27.45 7.00 -16.08
N ASN A 447 27.27 7.06 -14.76
CA ASN A 447 25.98 7.17 -14.07
C ASN A 447 24.89 6.20 -14.58
N ARG A 448 25.28 5.01 -15.05
CA ARG A 448 24.40 3.97 -15.62
C ARG A 448 24.51 2.67 -14.84
N ILE A 449 23.41 1.93 -14.73
CA ILE A 449 23.36 0.64 -14.02
C ILE A 449 23.91 -0.50 -14.87
N THR A 450 23.62 -0.48 -16.17
CA THR A 450 24.20 -1.35 -17.20
C THR A 450 24.60 -0.52 -18.42
N ALA A 451 25.42 -1.09 -19.31
CA ALA A 451 25.83 -0.41 -20.53
C ALA A 451 24.65 0.04 -21.41
N GLY A 452 23.54 -0.72 -21.40
CA GLY A 452 22.32 -0.41 -22.17
C GLY A 452 21.30 0.48 -21.45
N SER A 453 21.37 0.62 -20.13
CA SER A 453 20.44 1.45 -19.36
C SER A 453 20.68 2.95 -19.57
N PRO A 454 19.65 3.81 -19.51
CA PRO A 454 19.82 5.26 -19.51
C PRO A 454 20.55 5.75 -18.24
N PRO A 455 21.25 6.89 -18.27
CA PRO A 455 21.89 7.45 -17.08
C PRO A 455 20.84 7.86 -16.04
N LEU A 456 21.09 7.59 -14.76
CA LEU A 456 20.23 8.03 -13.67
C LEU A 456 20.19 9.56 -13.59
N GLY A 457 19.02 10.13 -13.29
CA GLY A 457 18.85 11.59 -13.22
C GLY A 457 18.95 12.32 -14.56
N SER A 458 19.04 11.61 -15.69
CA SER A 458 18.79 12.22 -16.99
C SER A 458 17.31 12.62 -17.08
N LYS A 459 17.02 13.82 -17.59
CA LYS A 459 15.63 14.18 -17.89
C LYS A 459 15.10 13.17 -18.91
N PRO A 460 13.91 12.58 -18.70
CA PRO A 460 13.30 11.73 -19.71
C PRO A 460 13.26 12.50 -21.04
N PRO A 461 13.54 11.85 -22.19
CA PRO A 461 13.30 12.49 -23.47
C PRO A 461 11.85 12.97 -23.49
N GLU A 462 11.63 14.26 -23.74
CA GLU A 462 10.28 14.80 -23.92
C GLU A 462 9.56 13.92 -24.94
N GLN A 463 8.49 13.25 -24.50
CA GLN A 463 7.62 12.54 -25.44
C GLN A 463 7.15 13.58 -26.46
N PRO A 464 7.31 13.33 -27.78
CA PRO A 464 6.85 14.27 -28.78
C PRO A 464 5.37 14.54 -28.52
N ALA A 465 5.03 15.81 -28.28
CA ALA A 465 3.69 16.22 -27.96
C ALA A 465 2.71 15.59 -28.96
N SER A 466 1.87 14.68 -28.47
CA SER A 466 0.78 14.12 -29.25
C SER A 466 0.04 15.27 -29.90
N GLN A 467 0.11 15.37 -31.22
CA GLN A 467 -0.58 16.39 -32.00
C GLN A 467 -2.03 16.41 -31.54
N LYS A 468 -2.42 17.50 -30.86
CA LYS A 468 -3.82 17.79 -30.54
C LYS A 468 -4.60 17.67 -31.83
N GLY A 469 -5.50 16.69 -31.88
CA GLY A 469 -6.39 16.47 -33.00
C GLY A 469 -7.07 17.78 -33.38
N ALA A 470 -6.89 18.17 -34.64
CA ALA A 470 -7.65 19.24 -35.24
C ALA A 470 -9.14 18.90 -35.12
N THR A 471 -9.88 19.79 -34.47
CA THR A 471 -11.35 19.75 -34.41
C THR A 471 -11.88 19.88 -35.84
N PRO A 472 -12.73 18.98 -36.35
CA PRO A 472 -13.34 19.16 -37.65
C PRO A 472 -14.31 20.34 -37.59
N ALA A 473 -14.06 21.33 -38.45
CA ALA A 473 -14.93 22.48 -38.62
C ALA A 473 -16.32 22.03 -39.09
N SER A 474 -17.35 22.46 -38.37
CA SER A 474 -18.75 22.33 -38.75
C SER A 474 -19.01 23.06 -40.07
N SER A 475 -19.47 22.33 -41.09
CA SER A 475 -20.06 22.94 -42.29
C SER A 475 -21.39 23.61 -41.94
N PRO A 476 -21.65 24.84 -42.39
CA PRO A 476 -22.96 25.45 -42.25
C PRO A 476 -23.92 24.91 -43.32
N ALA A 477 -25.13 24.58 -42.88
CA ALA A 477 -26.26 24.27 -43.74
C ALA A 477 -26.62 25.50 -44.59
N GLY A 478 -26.52 25.36 -45.92
CA GLY A 478 -27.08 26.30 -46.90
C GLY A 478 -28.34 25.69 -47.51
N GLY A 479 -29.49 26.29 -47.23
CA GLY A 479 -30.76 25.94 -47.85
C GLY A 479 -31.03 26.74 -49.12
N SER A 480 -31.75 26.08 -50.04
CA SER A 480 -32.67 26.57 -51.08
C SER A 480 -32.27 27.70 -52.03
N ALA A 481 -32.30 27.41 -53.34
CA ALA A 481 -33.34 27.95 -54.23
C ALA A 481 -33.35 27.23 -55.61
N LEU A 482 -34.56 26.80 -56.00
CA LEU A 482 -35.04 26.56 -57.38
C LEU A 482 -35.03 27.88 -58.19
N PRO A 483 -35.08 27.89 -59.54
CA PRO A 483 -36.04 27.19 -60.42
C PRO A 483 -35.49 26.02 -61.22
#